data_AF-A0A7X7JKY8-F1
#
_entry.id   AF-A0A7X7JKY8-F1
#
_cell.length_a   1.000
_cell.length_b   1.000
_cell.length_c   1.000
_cell.angle_alpha   90.00
_cell.angle_beta   90.00
_cell.angle_gamma   90.00
#
_symmetry.space_group_name_H-M   'P 1'
#
loop_
_entity.id
_entity.type
_entity.pdbx_description
1 polymer ?
#
loop_
_entity_poly.entity_id
_entity_poly.type
_entity_poly.pdbx_seq_one_letter_code
_entity_poly.pdbx_strand_id
1 'polypeptide(L)'
;MSEVREFSLEPVRTDGWFERIGDGIASFQALCEIIGPKFFAFAMIGGARITALTVDRRIPDNTQVDFVVGSEGDEISDEGIQRVPLSEFRRRLVAALVQEEPLAPPPEHEDDLEALQQHLGVRYLLLAPLFGYTLQRLKVEPQGSRVEVLFEGAPESYQLTAFRARLRTHVREELDRAVRSRGRGAIDLGRVAEAERAAQEGDALRVVELLGGWPAPLAVFLRTPDGQMLGPDARATIARGLALLGSACIDLGDPGKGEEVLRLAIQYALEGEAAADVYQRLGEALLARQRPAEAIGPLRRAAVLGAPAEKVWPELARAFLARQRRLAALGAMTRARAAGVADETLAPIRLKLAEDLGVAFQSWEEALASADPLSVADPASVERSSSNPAPERT
;
A
#
# COMPACT_ATOMS: atom_id res chain seq x y z
N MET A 1 28.26 13.75 50.53
CA MET A 1 27.80 12.60 49.75
C MET A 1 26.30 12.72 49.69
N SER A 2 25.73 13.15 48.55
CA SER A 2 24.29 13.30 48.40
C SER A 2 23.66 11.91 48.39
N GLU A 3 22.82 11.66 49.39
CA GLU A 3 22.16 10.39 49.65
C GLU A 3 21.17 10.07 48.51
N VAL A 4 21.22 8.85 47.99
CA VAL A 4 20.25 8.38 46.99
C VAL A 4 18.91 8.22 47.70
N ARG A 5 17.90 8.97 47.27
CA ARG A 5 16.54 8.88 47.82
C ARG A 5 15.70 7.98 46.94
N GLU A 6 15.03 7.00 47.53
CA GLU A 6 14.14 6.07 46.82
C GLU A 6 12.69 6.30 47.25
N PHE A 7 11.78 6.29 46.29
CA PHE A 7 10.34 6.49 46.50
C PHE A 7 9.57 5.34 45.86
N SER A 8 8.62 4.75 46.60
CA SER A 8 7.69 3.77 46.04
C SER A 8 6.71 4.43 45.08
N LEU A 9 6.49 3.84 43.91
CA LEU A 9 5.50 4.35 42.94
C LEU A 9 4.12 3.72 43.11
N GLU A 10 3.99 2.72 44.00
CA GLU A 10 2.74 2.01 44.23
C GLU A 10 1.52 2.92 44.48
N PRO A 11 1.61 3.99 45.30
CA PRO A 11 0.46 4.86 45.57
C PRO A 11 0.01 5.70 44.37
N VAL A 12 0.89 5.91 43.38
CA VAL A 12 0.62 6.75 42.19
C VAL A 12 0.49 5.93 40.91
N ARG A 13 0.49 4.59 41.02
CA ARG A 13 0.28 3.69 39.88
C ARG A 13 -1.14 3.83 39.34
N THR A 14 -1.23 3.77 38.02
CA THR A 14 -2.48 3.92 37.29
C THR A 14 -2.86 2.61 36.58
N ASP A 15 -2.31 1.46 36.95
CA ASP A 15 -2.61 0.21 36.25
C ASP A 15 -4.12 -0.08 36.23
N GLY A 16 -4.60 -0.55 35.07
CA GLY A 16 -6.02 -0.83 34.83
C GLY A 16 -6.91 0.40 34.75
N TRP A 17 -6.36 1.63 34.70
CA TRP A 17 -7.19 2.86 34.68
C TRP A 17 -8.11 2.91 33.46
N PHE A 18 -7.62 2.46 32.31
CA PHE A 18 -8.36 2.54 31.05
C PHE A 18 -9.58 1.60 31.06
N GLU A 19 -9.41 0.39 31.59
CA GLU A 19 -10.46 -0.60 31.78
C GLU A 19 -11.51 -0.10 32.78
N ARG A 20 -11.08 0.48 33.91
CA ARG A 20 -12.00 1.05 34.92
C ARG A 20 -12.87 2.18 34.37
N ILE A 21 -12.33 3.02 33.48
CA ILE A 21 -13.12 4.06 32.81
C ILE A 21 -14.14 3.45 31.86
N GLY A 22 -13.78 2.35 31.19
CA GLY A 22 -14.67 1.62 30.30
C GLY A 22 -15.96 1.14 30.97
N ASP A 23 -15.91 0.77 32.24
CA ASP A 23 -17.08 0.33 33.02
C ASP A 23 -18.12 1.46 33.21
N GLY A 24 -17.69 2.72 33.18
CA GLY A 24 -18.54 3.90 33.40
C GLY A 24 -19.10 4.55 32.13
N ILE A 25 -18.64 4.15 30.94
CA ILE A 25 -19.01 4.80 29.67
C ILE A 25 -19.94 3.89 28.86
N ALA A 26 -21.18 4.35 28.63
CA ALA A 26 -22.10 3.69 27.72
C ALA A 26 -21.50 3.64 26.30
N SER A 27 -21.54 2.46 25.66
CA SER A 27 -20.97 2.24 24.32
C SER A 27 -19.44 2.40 24.21
N PHE A 28 -18.70 2.27 25.32
CA PHE A 28 -17.23 2.32 25.33
C PHE A 28 -16.56 1.43 24.27
N GLN A 29 -17.06 0.20 24.11
CA GLN A 29 -16.53 -0.74 23.12
C GLN A 29 -16.71 -0.21 21.69
N ALA A 30 -17.89 0.34 21.35
CA ALA A 30 -18.14 0.90 20.04
C ALA A 30 -17.25 2.12 19.75
N LEU A 31 -17.00 2.99 20.75
CA LEU A 31 -16.07 4.11 20.62
C LEU A 31 -14.64 3.62 20.38
N CYS A 32 -14.20 2.60 21.13
CA CYS A 32 -12.88 1.98 20.96
C CYS A 32 -12.75 1.29 19.59
N GLU A 33 -13.80 0.67 19.06
CA GLU A 33 -13.82 0.06 17.73
C GLU A 33 -13.67 1.11 16.62
N ILE A 34 -14.33 2.26 16.75
CA ILE A 34 -14.30 3.33 15.73
C ILE A 34 -12.99 4.12 15.81
N ILE A 35 -12.60 4.58 16.99
CA ILE A 35 -11.48 5.51 17.18
C ILE A 35 -10.17 4.75 17.36
N GLY A 36 -10.22 3.54 17.90
CA GLY A 36 -9.07 2.77 18.37
C GLY A 36 -8.87 2.96 19.88
N PRO A 37 -8.66 1.89 20.66
CA PRO A 37 -8.62 1.96 22.13
C PRO A 37 -7.51 2.90 22.63
N LYS A 38 -6.32 2.84 22.03
CA LYS A 38 -5.20 3.73 22.40
C LYS A 38 -5.48 5.21 22.07
N PHE A 39 -6.14 5.51 20.96
CA PHE A 39 -6.50 6.88 20.62
C PHE A 39 -7.62 7.43 21.50
N PHE A 40 -8.56 6.58 21.92
CA PHE A 40 -9.53 6.97 22.95
C PHE A 40 -8.83 7.29 24.28
N ALA A 41 -7.88 6.46 24.70
CA ALA A 41 -7.05 6.73 25.88
C ALA A 41 -6.25 8.04 25.73
N PHE A 42 -5.68 8.30 24.55
CA PHE A 42 -4.96 9.54 24.26
C PHE A 42 -5.86 10.77 24.34
N ALA A 43 -7.12 10.67 23.93
CA ALA A 43 -8.10 11.74 24.07
C ALA A 43 -8.31 12.07 25.56
N MET A 44 -8.52 11.06 26.40
CA MET A 44 -8.68 11.24 27.84
C MET A 44 -7.45 11.88 28.49
N ILE A 45 -6.25 11.39 28.17
CA ILE A 45 -4.99 11.96 28.69
C ILE A 45 -4.78 13.41 28.22
N GLY A 46 -5.14 13.70 26.97
CA GLY A 46 -5.04 15.04 26.39
C GLY A 46 -6.17 15.99 26.79
N GLY A 47 -7.13 15.57 27.63
CA GLY A 47 -8.28 16.37 28.02
C GLY A 47 -9.30 16.62 26.89
N ALA A 48 -9.29 15.79 25.84
CA ALA A 48 -10.23 15.86 24.74
C ALA A 48 -11.46 14.98 25.03
N ARG A 49 -12.63 15.61 25.21
CA ARG A 49 -13.91 14.92 25.44
C ARG A 49 -14.66 14.82 24.11
N ILE A 50 -14.87 13.60 23.63
CA ILE A 50 -15.64 13.33 22.41
C ILE A 50 -17.12 13.47 22.74
N THR A 51 -17.81 14.38 22.05
CA THR A 51 -19.24 14.66 22.24
C THR A 51 -20.10 13.91 21.22
N ALA A 52 -19.62 13.76 19.98
CA ALA A 52 -20.32 13.01 18.94
C ALA A 52 -19.37 12.38 17.91
N LEU A 53 -19.87 11.35 17.23
CA LEU A 53 -19.20 10.70 16.10
C LEU A 53 -20.19 10.55 14.94
N THR A 54 -19.80 11.00 13.75
CA THR A 54 -20.54 10.72 12.50
C THR A 54 -19.74 9.73 11.67
N VAL A 55 -20.09 8.45 11.79
CA VAL A 55 -19.33 7.33 11.21
C VAL A 55 -19.53 7.24 9.70
N ASP A 56 -18.43 7.33 8.95
CA ASP A 56 -18.39 6.98 7.53
C ASP A 56 -17.92 5.53 7.38
N ARG A 57 -18.86 4.63 7.06
CA ARG A 57 -18.59 3.19 6.90
C ARG A 57 -17.81 2.86 5.62
N ARG A 58 -17.76 3.77 4.65
CA ARG A 58 -17.03 3.59 3.39
C ARG A 58 -15.59 4.06 3.54
N ILE A 59 -15.38 5.17 4.25
CA ILE A 59 -14.06 5.75 4.51
C ILE A 59 -13.95 6.07 6.02
N PRO A 60 -13.48 5.13 6.86
CA PRO A 60 -13.45 5.31 8.31
C PRO A 60 -12.74 6.58 8.79
N ASP A 61 -11.71 7.05 8.08
CA ASP A 61 -10.95 8.27 8.42
C ASP A 61 -11.69 9.59 8.11
N ASN A 62 -12.77 9.52 7.32
CA ASN A 62 -13.71 10.63 7.11
C ASN A 62 -14.78 10.69 8.20
N THR A 63 -14.82 9.69 9.10
CA THR A 63 -15.64 9.76 10.31
C THR A 63 -15.36 11.08 11.00
N GLN A 64 -16.41 11.89 11.16
CA GLN A 64 -16.27 13.17 11.83
C GLN A 64 -16.29 12.94 13.33
N VAL A 65 -15.33 13.55 14.01
CA VAL A 65 -15.21 13.54 15.46
C VAL A 65 -15.51 14.94 15.95
N ASP A 66 -16.55 15.05 16.77
CA ASP A 66 -16.89 16.26 17.49
C ASP A 66 -16.32 16.13 18.90
N PHE A 67 -15.50 17.09 19.31
CA PHE A 67 -14.84 17.06 20.61
C PHE A 67 -14.61 18.45 21.16
N VAL A 68 -14.46 18.51 22.48
CA VAL A 68 -14.09 19.71 23.23
C VAL A 68 -12.77 19.44 23.95
N VAL A 69 -11.89 20.45 24.03
CA VAL A 69 -10.63 20.38 24.77
C VAL A 69 -10.72 21.36 25.95
N GLY A 70 -10.70 20.86 27.18
CA GLY A 70 -10.86 21.70 28.37
C GLY A 70 -11.09 20.91 29.66
N SER A 71 -10.88 21.58 30.80
CA SER A 71 -11.01 20.99 32.15
C SER A 71 -12.47 20.69 32.54
N GLU A 72 -12.65 19.67 33.37
CA GLU A 72 -13.95 19.29 33.91
C GLU A 72 -14.58 20.46 34.71
N GLY A 73 -15.74 20.93 34.27
CA GLY A 73 -16.53 21.93 35.01
C GLY A 73 -17.16 23.03 34.15
N ASP A 74 -16.65 23.27 32.95
CA ASP A 74 -17.26 24.22 32.03
C ASP A 74 -18.49 23.58 31.36
N GLU A 75 -19.65 24.25 31.45
CA GLU A 75 -20.82 23.89 30.64
C GLU A 75 -20.39 23.81 29.17
N ILE A 76 -20.71 22.72 28.49
CA ILE A 76 -20.41 22.54 27.07
C ILE A 76 -21.22 23.61 26.32
N SER A 77 -20.60 24.75 26.05
CA SER A 77 -21.14 25.74 25.13
C SER A 77 -20.85 25.28 23.70
N ASP A 78 -21.83 25.45 22.80
CA ASP A 78 -21.69 25.07 21.40
C ASP A 78 -20.51 25.80 20.70
N GLU A 79 -20.03 26.91 21.26
CA GLU A 79 -18.90 27.69 20.76
C GLU A 79 -17.54 27.00 20.91
N GLY A 80 -17.43 25.94 21.74
CA GLY A 80 -16.18 25.20 21.99
C GLY A 80 -16.02 23.89 21.21
N ILE A 81 -17.05 23.46 20.47
CA ILE A 81 -17.06 22.15 19.79
C ILE A 81 -16.25 22.21 18.51
N GLN A 82 -15.18 21.40 18.44
CA GLN A 82 -14.38 21.22 17.24
C GLN A 82 -14.83 19.97 16.49
N ARG A 83 -15.12 20.12 15.20
CA ARG A 83 -15.42 19.01 14.28
C ARG A 83 -14.26 18.80 13.31
N VAL A 84 -13.66 17.62 13.34
CA VAL A 84 -12.56 17.26 12.42
C VAL A 84 -12.69 15.80 11.95
N PRO A 85 -12.10 15.44 10.81
CA PRO A 85 -11.97 14.04 10.41
C PRO A 85 -11.16 13.23 11.44
N LEU A 86 -11.49 11.95 11.62
CA LEU A 86 -10.81 11.05 12.56
C LEU A 86 -9.29 11.00 12.33
N SER A 87 -8.86 11.05 11.08
CA SER A 87 -7.42 11.09 10.75
C SER A 87 -6.71 12.34 11.26
N GLU A 88 -7.39 13.48 11.26
CA GLU A 88 -6.88 14.74 11.78
C GLU A 88 -6.94 14.74 13.32
N PHE A 89 -8.03 14.25 13.90
CA PHE A 89 -8.18 14.09 15.34
C PHE A 89 -7.03 13.28 15.94
N ARG A 90 -6.71 12.11 15.37
CA ARG A 90 -5.58 11.26 15.80
C ARG A 90 -4.24 11.99 15.74
N ARG A 91 -3.98 12.77 14.68
CA ARG A 91 -2.75 13.57 14.55
C ARG A 91 -2.67 14.66 15.62
N ARG A 92 -3.78 15.35 15.90
CA ARG A 92 -3.85 16.39 16.94
C ARG A 92 -3.58 15.81 18.33
N LEU A 93 -4.18 14.67 18.67
CA LEU A 93 -3.93 13.98 19.94
C LEU A 93 -2.46 13.61 20.12
N VAL A 94 -1.86 13.01 19.09
CA VAL A 94 -0.45 12.62 19.11
C VAL A 94 0.43 13.86 19.25
N ALA A 95 0.16 14.91 18.46
CA ALA A 95 0.90 16.17 18.53
C ALA A 95 0.86 16.80 19.94
N ALA A 96 -0.29 16.77 20.61
CA ALA A 96 -0.44 17.25 21.98
C ALA A 96 0.38 16.41 22.97
N LEU A 97 0.31 15.08 22.86
CA LEU A 97 0.96 14.15 23.79
C LEU A 97 2.49 14.09 23.65
N VAL A 98 3.04 14.38 22.47
CA VAL A 98 4.49 14.37 22.23
C VAL A 98 5.20 15.68 22.60
N GLN A 99 4.47 16.70 23.07
CA GLN A 99 5.09 17.91 23.59
C GLN A 99 5.92 17.58 24.85
N GLU A 100 7.09 18.20 24.96
CA GLU A 100 7.95 18.03 26.13
C GLU A 100 7.44 18.89 27.28
N GLU A 101 7.23 18.25 28.43
CA GLU A 101 6.91 18.94 29.67
C GLU A 101 8.20 19.14 30.48
N PRO A 102 8.41 20.32 31.09
CA PRO A 102 9.52 20.54 31.99
C PRO A 102 9.47 19.54 33.15
N LEU A 103 10.65 19.16 33.64
CA LEU A 103 10.74 18.28 34.79
C LEU A 103 10.49 19.11 36.06
N ALA A 104 9.42 18.81 36.78
CA ALA A 104 9.16 19.37 38.10
C ALA A 104 10.28 18.94 39.09
N PRO A 105 10.51 19.64 40.21
CA PRO A 105 11.47 19.20 41.22
C PRO A 105 11.14 17.80 41.76
N PRO A 106 12.14 17.00 42.18
CA PRO A 106 11.90 15.72 42.81
C PRO A 106 11.19 15.90 44.17
N PRO A 107 10.37 14.92 44.61
CA PRO A 107 9.70 14.99 45.91
C PRO A 107 10.71 15.11 47.06
N GLU A 108 10.30 15.81 48.11
CA GLU A 108 11.10 15.98 49.33
C GLU A 108 10.88 14.84 50.32
N HIS A 109 9.63 14.35 50.40
CA HIS A 109 9.17 13.33 51.35
C HIS A 109 8.42 12.21 50.65
N GLU A 110 8.39 11.02 51.25
CA GLU A 110 7.74 9.83 50.69
C GLU A 110 6.22 9.98 50.58
N ASP A 111 5.61 10.76 51.48
CA ASP A 111 4.17 11.01 51.51
C ASP A 111 3.70 12.11 50.55
N ASP A 112 4.63 12.80 49.88
CA ASP A 112 4.30 13.87 48.93
C ASP A 112 3.95 13.29 47.54
N LEU A 113 2.77 12.69 47.48
CA LEU A 113 2.25 12.05 46.28
C LEU A 113 2.04 13.05 45.13
N GLU A 114 1.70 14.29 45.44
CA GLU A 114 1.48 15.33 44.43
C GLU A 114 2.81 15.71 43.77
N ALA A 115 3.85 15.98 44.55
CA ALA A 115 5.18 16.25 43.99
C ALA A 115 5.72 15.03 43.22
N LEU A 116 5.45 13.82 43.69
CA LEU A 116 5.82 12.59 42.98
C LEU A 116 5.13 12.48 41.62
N GLN A 117 3.82 12.76 41.55
CA GLN A 117 3.06 12.76 40.30
C GLN A 117 3.51 13.86 39.34
N GLN A 118 3.76 15.08 39.84
CA GLN A 118 4.27 16.19 39.04
C GLN A 118 5.67 15.90 38.50
N HIS A 119 6.54 15.31 39.33
CA HIS A 119 7.91 14.94 38.94
C HIS A 119 7.94 13.85 37.88
N LEU A 120 7.08 12.84 37.97
CA LEU A 120 6.94 11.79 36.93
C LEU A 120 6.22 12.32 35.69
N GLY A 121 5.27 13.23 35.90
CA GLY A 121 4.35 13.80 34.92
C GLY A 121 3.11 12.93 34.80
N VAL A 122 1.94 13.49 35.13
CA VAL A 122 0.64 12.78 35.14
C VAL A 122 0.35 12.10 33.80
N ARG A 123 0.68 12.76 32.70
CA ARG A 123 0.59 12.21 31.34
C ARG A 123 1.35 10.90 31.19
N TYR A 124 2.58 10.83 31.69
CA TYR A 124 3.44 9.65 31.57
C TYR A 124 3.02 8.52 32.51
N LEU A 125 2.46 8.86 33.69
CA LEU A 125 1.81 7.88 34.56
C LEU A 125 0.66 7.19 33.83
N LEU A 126 -0.20 7.93 33.12
CA LEU A 126 -1.32 7.37 32.39
C LEU A 126 -0.90 6.62 31.11
N LEU A 127 0.16 7.06 30.43
CA LEU A 127 0.67 6.41 29.22
C LEU A 127 1.39 5.08 29.50
N ALA A 128 2.13 4.97 30.61
CA ALA A 128 2.93 3.79 30.94
C ALA A 128 2.16 2.45 30.84
N PRO A 129 1.00 2.26 31.51
CA PRO A 129 0.27 1.00 31.44
C PRO A 129 -0.32 0.71 30.05
N LEU A 130 -0.63 1.72 29.23
CA LEU A 130 -1.12 1.51 27.85
C LEU A 130 -0.08 0.84 26.94
N PHE A 131 1.20 0.92 27.31
CA PHE A 131 2.32 0.30 26.62
C PHE A 131 2.94 -0.85 27.42
N GLY A 132 2.26 -1.34 28.46
CA GLY A 132 2.71 -2.51 29.23
C GLY A 132 3.83 -2.24 30.25
N TYR A 133 4.08 -0.98 30.59
CA TYR A 133 5.01 -0.62 31.66
C TYR A 133 4.27 -0.53 32.99
N THR A 134 4.77 -1.26 33.98
CA THR A 134 4.33 -1.12 35.37
C THR A 134 5.40 -0.38 36.16
N LEU A 135 5.07 0.78 36.70
CA LEU A 135 6.01 1.61 37.46
C LEU A 135 6.21 1.04 38.87
N GLN A 136 7.47 0.91 39.31
CA GLN A 136 7.79 0.32 40.62
C GLN A 136 8.40 1.33 41.58
N ARG A 137 9.54 1.94 41.22
CA ARG A 137 10.30 2.83 42.12
C ARG A 137 10.88 4.02 41.36
N LEU A 138 11.02 5.14 42.06
CA LEU A 138 11.77 6.31 41.61
C LEU A 138 13.01 6.47 42.49
N LYS A 139 14.19 6.60 41.87
CA LYS A 139 15.46 6.87 42.55
C LYS A 139 15.95 8.25 42.16
N VAL A 140 16.15 9.12 43.14
CA VAL A 140 16.66 10.48 42.93
C VAL A 140 18.15 10.48 43.23
N GLU A 141 18.95 10.59 42.17
CA GLU A 141 20.41 10.59 42.22
C GLU A 141 20.98 11.98 41.90
N PRO A 142 22.26 12.25 42.20
CA PRO A 142 22.88 13.55 41.88
C PRO A 142 22.91 13.88 40.39
N GLN A 143 22.85 12.85 39.53
CA GLN A 143 22.90 12.96 38.08
C GLN A 143 21.49 13.07 37.45
N GLY A 144 20.43 12.97 38.26
CA GLY A 144 19.04 12.98 37.81
C GLY A 144 18.21 11.86 38.43
N SER A 145 16.93 11.82 38.09
CA SER A 145 16.01 10.79 38.59
C SER A 145 15.95 9.60 37.66
N ARG A 146 15.96 8.39 38.24
CA ARG A 146 15.78 7.12 37.54
C ARG A 146 14.48 6.46 37.93
N VAL A 147 13.81 5.84 36.97
CA VAL A 147 12.59 5.06 37.19
C VAL A 147 12.86 3.58 36.97
N GLU A 148 12.44 2.77 37.93
CA GLU A 148 12.41 1.32 37.82
C GLU A 148 11.01 0.88 37.42
N VAL A 149 10.94 0.09 36.37
CA VAL A 149 9.69 -0.38 35.77
C VAL A 149 9.75 -1.88 35.53
N LEU A 150 8.60 -2.53 35.48
CA LEU A 150 8.44 -3.86 34.93
C LEU A 150 7.93 -3.71 33.49
N PHE A 151 8.61 -4.32 32.53
CA PHE A 151 8.17 -4.41 31.15
C PHE A 151 8.18 -5.88 30.74
N GLU A 152 7.04 -6.42 30.32
CA GLU A 152 6.89 -7.84 29.96
C GLU A 152 7.36 -8.83 31.05
N GLY A 153 7.24 -8.43 32.32
CA GLY A 153 7.68 -9.25 33.46
C GLY A 153 9.18 -9.14 33.80
N ALA A 154 9.96 -8.36 33.05
CA ALA A 154 11.37 -8.09 33.32
C ALA A 154 11.56 -6.72 34.00
N PRO A 155 12.36 -6.63 35.08
CA PRO A 155 12.68 -5.35 35.69
C PRO A 155 13.68 -4.58 34.82
N GLU A 156 13.35 -3.33 34.51
CA GLU A 156 14.18 -2.42 33.72
C GLU A 156 14.36 -1.08 34.47
N SER A 157 15.49 -0.41 34.26
CA SER A 157 15.80 0.87 34.90
C SER A 157 16.22 1.91 33.88
N TYR A 158 15.57 3.07 33.91
CA TYR A 158 15.77 4.15 32.95
C TYR A 158 16.04 5.48 33.64
N GLN A 159 16.81 6.36 32.99
CA GLN A 159 16.74 7.79 33.33
C GLN A 159 15.33 8.29 33.04
N LEU A 160 14.74 9.08 33.95
CA LEU A 160 13.34 9.50 33.85
C LEU A 160 13.07 10.28 32.55
N THR A 161 13.99 11.15 32.14
CA THR A 161 13.91 11.89 30.88
C THR A 161 13.92 10.96 29.66
N ALA A 162 14.74 9.91 29.68
CA ALA A 162 14.80 8.90 28.63
C ALA A 162 13.53 8.04 28.60
N PHE A 163 12.97 7.70 29.77
CA PHE A 163 11.71 6.97 29.86
C PHE A 163 10.53 7.80 29.31
N ARG A 164 10.43 9.08 29.69
CA ARG A 164 9.46 10.02 29.11
C ARG A 164 9.60 10.10 27.58
N ALA A 165 10.82 10.21 27.07
CA ALA A 165 11.08 10.23 25.63
C ALA A 165 10.65 8.93 24.94
N ARG A 166 10.91 7.77 25.56
CA ARG A 166 10.47 6.46 25.07
C ARG A 166 8.96 6.36 24.97
N LEU A 167 8.22 6.82 25.99
CA LEU A 167 6.75 6.87 25.92
C LEU A 167 6.25 7.79 24.80
N ARG A 168 6.90 8.94 24.57
CA ARG A 168 6.57 9.80 23.41
C ARG A 168 6.82 9.09 22.08
N THR A 169 7.89 8.32 21.97
CA THR A 169 8.17 7.49 20.77
C THR A 169 7.06 6.46 20.55
N HIS A 170 6.64 5.74 21.60
CA HIS A 170 5.53 4.79 21.50
C HIS A 170 4.23 5.46 21.01
N VAL A 171 3.93 6.68 21.48
CA VAL A 171 2.76 7.46 21.02
C VAL A 171 2.87 7.80 19.53
N ARG A 172 4.06 8.18 19.03
CA ARG A 172 4.30 8.42 17.59
C ARG A 172 4.12 7.14 16.78
N GLU A 173 4.66 6.03 17.25
CA GLU A 173 4.56 4.73 16.58
C GLU A 173 3.11 4.26 16.45
N GLU A 174 2.22 4.59 17.39
CA GLU A 174 0.79 4.29 17.27
C GLU A 174 0.14 5.04 16.10
N LEU A 175 0.51 6.29 15.86
CA LEU A 175 0.05 7.03 14.68
C LEU A 175 0.54 6.36 13.41
N ASP A 176 1.83 6.01 13.35
CA ASP A 176 2.40 5.32 12.20
C ASP A 176 1.75 3.95 11.99
N ARG A 177 1.46 3.20 13.06
CA ARG A 177 0.70 1.95 12.99
C ARG A 177 -0.71 2.18 12.43
N ALA A 178 -1.42 3.19 12.90
CA ALA A 178 -2.76 3.52 12.40
C ALA A 178 -2.74 3.92 10.91
N VAL A 179 -1.73 4.69 10.49
CA VAL A 179 -1.51 5.07 9.09
C VAL A 179 -1.11 3.86 8.23
N ARG A 180 -0.20 3.00 8.72
CA ARG A 180 0.28 1.80 8.00
C ARG A 180 -0.77 0.69 7.92
N SER A 181 -1.60 0.52 8.95
CA SER A 181 -2.76 -0.38 8.93
C SER A 181 -3.70 -0.05 7.76
N ARG A 182 -3.76 1.22 7.36
CA ARG A 182 -4.50 1.72 6.19
C ARG A 182 -3.91 1.31 4.84
N GLY A 183 -2.60 1.07 4.79
CA GLY A 183 -1.89 0.63 3.58
C GLY A 183 -2.30 -0.75 3.08
N ARG A 184 -3.11 -1.51 3.85
CA ARG A 184 -3.66 -2.81 3.44
C ARG A 184 -5.08 -2.75 2.90
N GLY A 185 -5.77 -1.59 2.90
CA GLY A 185 -7.20 -1.54 2.53
C GLY A 185 -7.69 -0.31 1.75
N ALA A 186 -7.07 0.87 1.87
CA ALA A 186 -7.49 2.04 1.10
C ALA A 186 -6.71 2.13 -0.22
N ILE A 187 -7.39 1.88 -1.34
CA ILE A 187 -6.82 2.04 -2.68
C ILE A 187 -6.77 3.54 -3.02
N ASP A 188 -5.57 4.10 -3.03
CA ASP A 188 -5.32 5.49 -3.40
C ASP A 188 -4.79 5.56 -4.84
N LEU A 189 -5.66 5.89 -5.79
CA LEU A 189 -5.31 5.99 -7.21
C LEU A 189 -4.24 7.06 -7.49
N GLY A 190 -4.07 8.05 -6.61
CA GLY A 190 -3.03 9.07 -6.75
C GLY A 190 -1.61 8.50 -6.65
N ARG A 191 -1.45 7.34 -6.00
CA ARG A 191 -0.15 6.65 -5.87
C ARG A 191 0.33 6.00 -7.16
N VAL A 192 -0.54 5.81 -8.16
CA VAL A 192 -0.14 5.19 -9.44
C VAL A 192 0.89 6.06 -10.15
N ALA A 193 0.71 7.38 -10.18
CA ALA A 193 1.67 8.29 -10.80
C ALA A 193 3.03 8.32 -10.07
N GLU A 194 3.03 8.11 -8.75
CA GLU A 194 4.29 7.98 -7.99
C GLU A 194 4.97 6.63 -8.26
N ALA A 195 4.19 5.55 -8.35
CA ALA A 195 4.69 4.22 -8.69
C ALA A 195 5.22 4.15 -10.13
N GLU A 196 4.61 4.86 -11.08
CA GLU A 196 5.10 4.98 -12.46
C GLU A 196 6.49 5.62 -12.50
N ARG A 197 6.71 6.70 -11.75
CA ARG A 197 8.03 7.35 -11.65
C ARG A 197 9.06 6.41 -11.02
N ALA A 198 8.71 5.76 -9.91
CA ALA A 198 9.59 4.78 -9.26
C ALA A 198 9.97 3.63 -10.21
N ALA A 199 9.00 3.12 -10.99
CA ALA A 199 9.26 2.07 -11.97
C ALA A 199 10.18 2.54 -13.11
N GLN A 200 10.03 3.78 -13.58
CA GLN A 200 10.91 4.37 -14.61
C GLN A 200 12.35 4.54 -14.10
N GLU A 201 12.52 4.81 -12.81
CA GLU A 201 13.82 4.89 -12.12
C GLU A 201 14.41 3.52 -11.79
N GLY A 202 13.67 2.43 -12.02
CA GLY A 202 14.09 1.06 -11.70
C GLY A 202 13.96 0.70 -10.21
N ASP A 203 13.28 1.52 -9.41
CA ASP A 203 13.06 1.27 -7.98
C ASP A 203 11.83 0.38 -7.76
N ALA A 204 12.03 -0.93 -7.99
CA ALA A 204 10.99 -1.93 -7.79
C ALA A 204 10.54 -2.04 -6.31
N LEU A 205 11.43 -1.77 -5.34
CA LEU A 205 11.08 -1.78 -3.92
C LEU A 205 10.06 -0.70 -3.61
N ARG A 206 10.28 0.52 -4.10
CA ARG A 206 9.35 1.64 -3.90
C ARG A 206 7.98 1.38 -4.51
N VAL A 207 7.91 0.73 -5.67
CA VAL A 207 6.63 0.31 -6.27
C VAL A 207 5.86 -0.64 -5.35
N VAL A 208 6.55 -1.63 -4.77
CA VAL A 208 5.93 -2.56 -3.80
C VAL A 208 5.49 -1.86 -2.52
N GLU A 209 6.25 -0.89 -2.02
CA GLU A 209 5.83 -0.09 -0.85
C GLU A 209 4.54 0.70 -1.11
N LEU A 210 4.41 1.29 -2.30
CA LEU A 210 3.27 2.13 -2.66
C LEU A 210 2.00 1.32 -2.91
N LEU A 211 2.13 0.18 -3.61
CA LEU A 211 1.02 -0.56 -4.18
C LEU A 211 0.83 -1.98 -3.59
N GLY A 212 1.76 -2.49 -2.78
CA GLY A 212 1.78 -3.88 -2.33
C GLY A 212 0.55 -4.34 -1.55
N GLY A 213 -0.22 -3.40 -0.98
CA GLY A 213 -1.49 -3.68 -0.30
C GLY A 213 -2.71 -3.78 -1.21
N TRP A 214 -2.58 -3.55 -2.52
CA TRP A 214 -3.70 -3.49 -3.46
C TRP A 214 -4.35 -4.82 -3.84
N PRO A 215 -3.62 -5.93 -4.06
CA PRO A 215 -4.20 -7.12 -4.69
C PRO A 215 -5.38 -7.73 -3.93
N ALA A 216 -5.25 -7.90 -2.60
CA ALA A 216 -6.30 -8.51 -1.77
C ALA A 216 -7.61 -7.70 -1.74
N PRO A 217 -7.61 -6.40 -1.40
CA PRO A 217 -8.83 -5.61 -1.39
C PRO A 217 -9.45 -5.46 -2.78
N LEU A 218 -8.66 -5.33 -3.85
CA LEU A 218 -9.19 -5.24 -5.22
C LEU A 218 -9.84 -6.55 -5.67
N ALA A 219 -9.23 -7.72 -5.38
CA ALA A 219 -9.83 -9.01 -5.72
C ALA A 219 -11.21 -9.22 -5.07
N VAL A 220 -11.41 -8.70 -3.85
CA VAL A 220 -12.73 -8.70 -3.18
C VAL A 220 -13.65 -7.63 -3.77
N PHE A 221 -13.15 -6.41 -3.98
CA PHE A 221 -13.93 -5.28 -4.47
C PHE A 221 -14.53 -5.54 -5.85
N LEU A 222 -13.79 -6.17 -6.76
CA LEU A 222 -14.29 -6.49 -8.10
C LEU A 222 -15.55 -7.38 -8.06
N ARG A 223 -15.74 -8.17 -7.00
CA ARG A 223 -16.91 -9.05 -6.86
C ARG A 223 -18.15 -8.35 -6.30
N THR A 224 -18.05 -7.07 -5.92
CA THR A 224 -19.18 -6.30 -5.40
C THR A 224 -19.92 -5.57 -6.52
N PRO A 225 -21.19 -5.16 -6.32
CA PRO A 225 -21.92 -4.33 -7.27
C PRO A 225 -21.18 -3.02 -7.60
N ASP A 226 -20.62 -2.36 -6.58
CA ASP A 226 -19.87 -1.11 -6.74
C ASP A 226 -18.60 -1.30 -7.59
N GLY A 227 -17.90 -2.43 -7.42
CA GLY A 227 -16.75 -2.78 -8.24
C GLY A 227 -17.12 -3.03 -9.70
N GLN A 228 -18.30 -3.61 -9.95
CA GLN A 228 -18.82 -3.79 -11.31
C GLN A 228 -19.24 -2.47 -11.96
N MET A 229 -19.65 -1.49 -11.17
CA MET A 229 -20.03 -0.14 -11.64
C MET A 229 -18.84 0.81 -11.85
N LEU A 230 -17.60 0.39 -11.58
CA LEU A 230 -16.41 1.21 -11.82
C LEU A 230 -16.34 1.69 -13.28
N GLY A 231 -16.17 3.00 -13.45
CA GLY A 231 -15.95 3.62 -14.75
C GLY A 231 -14.65 3.18 -15.43
N PRO A 232 -14.55 3.31 -16.76
CA PRO A 232 -13.43 2.80 -17.56
C PRO A 232 -12.08 3.43 -17.16
N ASP A 233 -12.04 4.72 -16.83
CA ASP A 233 -10.79 5.40 -16.46
C ASP A 233 -10.22 4.92 -15.13
N ALA A 234 -11.09 4.69 -14.15
CA ALA A 234 -10.70 4.15 -12.85
C ALA A 234 -10.19 2.71 -12.99
N ARG A 235 -10.88 1.88 -13.79
CA ARG A 235 -10.45 0.52 -14.13
C ARG A 235 -9.09 0.50 -14.81
N ALA A 236 -8.86 1.37 -15.79
CA ALA A 236 -7.58 1.48 -16.49
C ALA A 236 -6.45 1.91 -15.55
N THR A 237 -6.72 2.84 -14.64
CA THR A 237 -5.75 3.29 -13.63
C THR A 237 -5.39 2.18 -12.65
N ILE A 238 -6.38 1.41 -12.18
CA ILE A 238 -6.16 0.24 -11.32
C ILE A 238 -5.34 -0.82 -12.06
N ALA A 239 -5.68 -1.11 -13.32
CA ALA A 239 -4.97 -2.07 -14.14
C ALA A 239 -3.49 -1.69 -14.33
N ARG A 240 -3.20 -0.40 -14.62
CA ARG A 240 -1.82 0.10 -14.69
C ARG A 240 -1.07 -0.05 -13.37
N GLY A 241 -1.67 0.34 -12.25
CA GLY A 241 -1.06 0.16 -10.92
C GLY A 241 -0.72 -1.30 -10.62
N LEU A 242 -1.65 -2.22 -10.90
CA LEU A 242 -1.40 -3.65 -10.73
C LEU A 242 -0.33 -4.17 -11.72
N ALA A 243 -0.27 -3.66 -12.95
CA ALA A 243 0.78 -4.04 -13.91
C ALA A 243 2.18 -3.66 -13.44
N LEU A 244 2.34 -2.45 -12.88
CA LEU A 244 3.59 -1.98 -12.28
C LEU A 244 3.98 -2.85 -11.09
N LEU A 245 3.04 -3.10 -10.18
CA LEU A 245 3.28 -3.95 -9.01
C LEU A 245 3.67 -5.38 -9.39
N GLY A 246 2.99 -5.96 -10.39
CA GLY A 246 3.28 -7.30 -10.88
C GLY A 246 4.69 -7.40 -11.47
N SER A 247 5.09 -6.39 -12.25
CA SER A 247 6.44 -6.29 -12.82
C SER A 247 7.50 -6.14 -11.72
N ALA A 248 7.27 -5.24 -10.76
CA ALA A 248 8.17 -5.04 -9.63
C ALA A 248 8.34 -6.31 -8.78
N CYS A 249 7.27 -7.11 -8.59
CA CYS A 249 7.37 -8.38 -7.89
C CYS A 249 8.25 -9.39 -8.65
N ILE A 250 8.17 -9.43 -9.99
CA ILE A 250 9.04 -10.27 -10.82
C ILE A 250 10.49 -9.82 -10.69
N ASP A 251 10.76 -8.52 -10.79
CA ASP A 251 12.11 -7.94 -10.69
C ASP A 251 12.77 -8.20 -9.33
N LEU A 252 11.97 -8.22 -8.26
CA LEU A 252 12.42 -8.54 -6.89
C LEU A 252 12.53 -10.05 -6.61
N GLY A 253 12.32 -10.90 -7.61
CA GLY A 253 12.51 -12.35 -7.47
C GLY A 253 11.29 -13.13 -6.96
N ASP A 254 10.09 -12.53 -6.95
CA ASP A 254 8.82 -13.21 -6.67
C ASP A 254 7.90 -13.25 -7.92
N PRO A 255 8.27 -14.04 -8.94
CA PRO A 255 7.51 -14.09 -10.18
C PRO A 255 6.16 -14.81 -10.03
N GLY A 256 5.99 -15.66 -9.00
CA GLY A 256 4.71 -16.31 -8.71
C GLY A 256 3.65 -15.28 -8.30
N LYS A 257 3.99 -14.44 -7.32
CA LYS A 257 3.14 -13.32 -6.92
C LYS A 257 2.93 -12.34 -8.06
N GLY A 258 3.98 -12.01 -8.81
CA GLY A 258 3.88 -11.10 -9.95
C GLY A 258 2.86 -11.56 -11.00
N GLU A 259 2.85 -12.85 -11.35
CA GLU A 259 1.86 -13.43 -12.26
C GLU A 259 0.42 -13.32 -11.73
N GLU A 260 0.19 -13.59 -10.45
CA GLU A 260 -1.13 -13.48 -9.82
C GLU A 260 -1.65 -12.04 -9.86
N VAL A 261 -0.77 -11.08 -9.57
CA VAL A 261 -1.09 -9.65 -9.64
C VAL A 261 -1.42 -9.23 -11.07
N LEU A 262 -0.66 -9.69 -12.07
CA LEU A 262 -0.93 -9.42 -13.49
C LEU A 262 -2.26 -10.02 -13.96
N ARG A 263 -2.62 -11.22 -13.49
CA ARG A 263 -3.93 -11.82 -13.79
C ARG A 263 -5.09 -11.05 -13.16
N LEU A 264 -4.89 -10.46 -11.98
CA LEU A 264 -5.87 -9.53 -11.40
C LEU A 264 -5.95 -8.24 -12.22
N ALA A 265 -4.82 -7.70 -12.68
CA ALA A 265 -4.77 -6.52 -13.54
C ALA A 265 -5.61 -6.70 -14.82
N ILE A 266 -5.55 -7.88 -15.45
CA ILE A 266 -6.36 -8.22 -16.63
C ILE A 266 -7.87 -8.12 -16.35
N GLN A 267 -8.31 -8.56 -15.17
CA GLN A 267 -9.73 -8.49 -14.81
C GLN A 267 -10.23 -7.05 -14.68
N TYR A 268 -9.36 -6.12 -14.31
CA TYR A 268 -9.65 -4.68 -14.28
C TYR A 268 -9.53 -4.04 -15.66
N ALA A 269 -8.52 -4.40 -16.44
CA ALA A 269 -8.17 -3.72 -17.69
C ALA A 269 -9.27 -3.77 -18.76
N LEU A 270 -10.13 -4.80 -18.72
CA LEU A 270 -11.17 -5.05 -19.74
C LEU A 270 -10.57 -5.02 -21.17
N GLU A 271 -11.13 -4.18 -22.05
CA GLU A 271 -10.70 -3.96 -23.43
C GLU A 271 -10.03 -2.58 -23.55
N GLY A 272 -8.95 -2.49 -24.32
CA GLY A 272 -8.26 -1.23 -24.63
C GLY A 272 -6.74 -1.31 -24.47
N GLU A 273 -6.08 -0.16 -24.60
CA GLU A 273 -4.61 -0.03 -24.58
C GLU A 273 -4.00 -0.48 -23.25
N ALA A 274 -4.63 -0.16 -22.12
CA ALA A 274 -4.19 -0.61 -20.80
C ALA A 274 -4.20 -2.15 -20.67
N ALA A 275 -5.15 -2.82 -21.34
CA ALA A 275 -5.17 -4.28 -21.37
C ALA A 275 -4.04 -4.84 -22.24
N ALA A 276 -3.69 -4.16 -23.34
CA ALA A 276 -2.60 -4.56 -24.22
C ALA A 276 -1.26 -4.66 -23.46
N ASP A 277 -0.91 -3.63 -22.67
CA ASP A 277 0.30 -3.60 -21.84
C ASP A 277 0.32 -4.73 -20.80
N VAL A 278 -0.79 -4.94 -20.09
CA VAL A 278 -0.89 -6.00 -19.06
C VAL A 278 -0.71 -7.40 -19.68
N TYR A 279 -1.37 -7.68 -20.82
CA TYR A 279 -1.23 -8.95 -21.52
C TYR A 279 0.19 -9.17 -22.04
N GLN A 280 0.86 -8.12 -22.51
CA GLN A 280 2.25 -8.17 -22.93
C GLN A 280 3.16 -8.58 -21.76
N ARG A 281 3.09 -7.85 -20.64
CA ARG A 281 3.89 -8.13 -19.43
C ARG A 281 3.68 -9.54 -18.90
N LEU A 282 2.44 -10.03 -18.87
CA LEU A 282 2.14 -11.41 -18.47
C LEU A 282 2.78 -12.43 -19.43
N GLY A 283 2.70 -12.17 -20.74
CA GLY A 283 3.32 -13.02 -21.76
C GLY A 283 4.84 -13.13 -21.60
N GLU A 284 5.51 -12.00 -21.40
CA GLU A 284 6.95 -11.91 -21.14
C GLU A 284 7.34 -12.65 -19.86
N ALA A 285 6.59 -12.45 -18.77
CA ALA A 285 6.82 -13.14 -17.50
C ALA A 285 6.71 -14.67 -17.65
N LEU A 286 5.74 -15.16 -18.42
CA LEU A 286 5.57 -16.59 -18.69
C LEU A 286 6.71 -17.16 -19.55
N LEU A 287 7.22 -16.39 -20.51
CA LEU A 287 8.39 -16.80 -21.30
C LEU A 287 9.66 -16.87 -20.48
N ALA A 288 9.90 -15.88 -19.62
CA ALA A 288 11.05 -15.86 -18.70
C ALA A 288 11.07 -17.11 -17.80
N ARG A 289 9.90 -17.64 -17.46
CA ARG A 289 9.73 -18.88 -16.69
C ARG A 289 9.68 -20.16 -17.52
N GLN A 290 10.06 -20.11 -18.80
CA GLN A 290 10.08 -21.26 -19.69
C GLN A 290 8.69 -21.92 -19.85
N ARG A 291 7.61 -21.13 -19.81
CA ARG A 291 6.22 -21.58 -20.04
C ARG A 291 5.66 -21.04 -21.38
N PRO A 292 6.26 -21.38 -22.53
CA PRO A 292 5.91 -20.79 -23.82
C PRO A 292 4.50 -21.14 -24.30
N ALA A 293 3.94 -22.28 -23.86
CA ALA A 293 2.57 -22.66 -24.23
C ALA A 293 1.53 -21.68 -23.68
N GLU A 294 1.73 -21.24 -22.44
CA GLU A 294 0.82 -20.34 -21.74
C GLU A 294 1.03 -18.89 -22.19
N ALA A 295 2.26 -18.52 -22.55
CA ALA A 295 2.59 -17.17 -23.02
C ALA A 295 1.94 -16.81 -24.37
N ILE A 296 1.70 -17.78 -25.27
CA ILE A 296 1.13 -17.53 -26.60
C ILE A 296 -0.24 -16.82 -26.52
N GLY A 297 -1.09 -17.20 -25.56
CA GLY A 297 -2.42 -16.62 -25.42
C GLY A 297 -2.39 -15.12 -25.10
N PRO A 298 -1.76 -14.72 -23.97
CA PRO A 298 -1.56 -13.33 -23.59
C PRO A 298 -0.88 -12.50 -24.68
N LEU A 299 0.23 -12.99 -25.25
CA LEU A 299 0.96 -12.23 -26.27
C LEU A 299 0.14 -12.01 -27.55
N ARG A 300 -0.65 -13.00 -27.99
CA ARG A 300 -1.57 -12.81 -29.12
C ARG A 300 -2.65 -11.79 -28.78
N ARG A 301 -3.17 -11.81 -27.56
CA ARG A 301 -4.17 -10.85 -27.10
C ARG A 301 -3.60 -9.43 -27.06
N ALA A 302 -2.37 -9.26 -26.57
CA ALA A 302 -1.64 -8.00 -26.60
C ALA A 302 -1.49 -7.45 -28.03
N ALA A 303 -1.07 -8.29 -28.98
CA ALA A 303 -0.94 -7.89 -30.39
C ALA A 303 -2.27 -7.41 -31.00
N VAL A 304 -3.38 -8.10 -30.70
CA VAL A 304 -4.72 -7.72 -31.18
C VAL A 304 -5.18 -6.38 -30.59
N LEU A 305 -4.82 -6.11 -29.33
CA LEU A 305 -5.20 -4.89 -28.62
C LEU A 305 -4.27 -3.69 -28.95
N GLY A 306 -3.31 -3.86 -29.86
CA GLY A 306 -2.44 -2.77 -30.32
C GLY A 306 -1.20 -2.53 -29.47
N ALA A 307 -0.74 -3.52 -28.68
CA ALA A 307 0.55 -3.43 -28.01
C ALA A 307 1.71 -3.25 -29.03
N PRO A 308 2.81 -2.59 -28.63
CA PRO A 308 3.92 -2.29 -29.55
C PRO A 308 4.45 -3.52 -30.27
N ALA A 309 4.41 -3.49 -31.60
CA ALA A 309 4.74 -4.61 -32.47
C ALA A 309 6.18 -5.09 -32.24
N GLU A 310 7.08 -4.15 -31.97
CA GLU A 310 8.50 -4.38 -31.70
C GLU A 310 8.76 -5.15 -30.40
N LYS A 311 7.83 -5.10 -29.43
CA LYS A 311 7.93 -5.86 -28.18
C LYS A 311 7.22 -7.21 -28.28
N VAL A 312 6.05 -7.25 -28.92
CA VAL A 312 5.18 -8.44 -28.89
C VAL A 312 5.60 -9.51 -29.90
N TRP A 313 5.91 -9.13 -31.14
CA TRP A 313 6.15 -10.12 -32.21
C TRP A 313 7.42 -10.95 -32.02
N PRO A 314 8.56 -10.38 -31.56
CA PRO A 314 9.73 -11.19 -31.23
C PRO A 314 9.45 -12.23 -30.14
N GLU A 315 8.73 -11.85 -29.09
CA GLU A 315 8.36 -12.77 -28.00
C GLU A 315 7.40 -13.86 -28.47
N LEU A 316 6.41 -13.53 -29.32
CA LEU A 316 5.54 -14.53 -29.96
C LEU A 316 6.33 -15.51 -30.82
N ALA A 317 7.29 -15.03 -31.60
CA ALA A 317 8.13 -15.88 -32.44
C ALA A 317 8.96 -16.85 -31.58
N ARG A 318 9.55 -16.38 -30.47
CA ARG A 318 10.24 -17.24 -29.49
C ARG A 318 9.30 -18.27 -28.87
N ALA A 319 8.10 -17.86 -28.47
CA ALA A 319 7.10 -18.76 -27.89
C ALA A 319 6.69 -19.88 -28.87
N PHE A 320 6.48 -19.53 -30.14
CA PHE A 320 6.16 -20.51 -31.19
C PHE A 320 7.32 -21.45 -31.49
N LEU A 321 8.56 -20.94 -31.56
CA LEU A 321 9.75 -21.78 -31.74
C LEU A 321 9.92 -22.78 -30.60
N ALA A 322 9.78 -22.35 -29.35
CA ALA A 322 9.88 -23.22 -28.19
C ALA A 322 8.80 -24.33 -28.18
N ARG A 323 7.69 -24.12 -28.91
CA ARG A 323 6.62 -25.11 -29.13
C ARG A 323 6.71 -25.83 -30.48
N GLN A 324 7.82 -25.68 -31.20
CA GLN A 324 8.08 -26.25 -32.52
C GLN A 324 7.04 -25.87 -33.61
N ARG A 325 6.31 -24.76 -33.41
CA ARG A 325 5.33 -24.23 -34.36
C ARG A 325 6.04 -23.33 -35.38
N ARG A 326 6.88 -23.94 -36.22
CA ARG A 326 7.83 -23.26 -37.11
C ARG A 326 7.19 -22.25 -38.07
N LEU A 327 6.06 -22.59 -38.69
CA LEU A 327 5.35 -21.67 -39.59
C LEU A 327 4.77 -20.45 -38.86
N ALA A 328 4.26 -20.63 -37.65
CA ALA A 328 3.75 -19.53 -36.84
C ALA A 328 4.89 -18.62 -36.35
N ALA A 329 6.02 -19.23 -35.97
CA ALA A 329 7.24 -18.50 -35.64
C ALA A 329 7.77 -17.69 -36.82
N LEU A 330 7.78 -18.28 -38.02
CA LEU A 330 8.17 -17.61 -39.25
C LEU A 330 7.31 -16.37 -39.49
N GLY A 331 5.97 -16.51 -39.49
CA GLY A 331 5.07 -15.37 -39.67
C GLY A 331 5.19 -14.29 -38.60
N ALA A 332 5.43 -14.67 -37.34
CA ALA A 332 5.68 -13.71 -36.26
C ALA A 332 7.01 -12.97 -36.46
N MET A 333 8.08 -13.66 -36.89
CA MET A 333 9.37 -13.04 -37.24
C MET A 333 9.21 -12.05 -38.40
N THR A 334 8.45 -12.38 -39.44
CA THR A 334 8.17 -11.47 -40.57
C THR A 334 7.49 -10.19 -40.11
N ARG A 335 6.49 -10.31 -39.23
CA ARG A 335 5.79 -9.14 -38.67
C ARG A 335 6.69 -8.30 -37.79
N ALA A 336 7.56 -8.93 -36.99
CA ALA A 336 8.58 -8.21 -36.23
C ALA A 336 9.50 -7.41 -37.16
N ARG A 337 9.99 -8.03 -38.24
CA ARG A 337 10.84 -7.36 -39.24
C ARG A 337 10.10 -6.20 -39.92
N ALA A 338 8.85 -6.40 -40.33
CA ALA A 338 8.02 -5.36 -40.93
C ALA A 338 7.73 -4.18 -39.97
N ALA A 339 7.70 -4.44 -38.66
CA ALA A 339 7.59 -3.41 -37.63
C ALA A 339 8.93 -2.69 -37.33
N GLY A 340 10.01 -3.01 -38.05
CA GLY A 340 11.31 -2.36 -37.88
C GLY A 340 12.15 -2.93 -36.74
N VAL A 341 11.85 -4.13 -36.23
CA VAL A 341 12.71 -4.80 -35.24
C VAL A 341 14.07 -5.11 -35.86
N ALA A 342 15.13 -4.73 -35.17
CA ALA A 342 16.51 -4.90 -35.63
C ALA A 342 16.87 -6.38 -35.86
N ASP A 343 17.62 -6.65 -36.92
CA ASP A 343 17.98 -8.01 -37.33
C ASP A 343 18.79 -8.74 -36.25
N GLU A 344 19.54 -8.03 -35.40
CA GLU A 344 20.28 -8.61 -34.27
C GLU A 344 19.33 -9.28 -33.27
N THR A 345 18.17 -8.67 -33.02
CA THR A 345 17.16 -9.22 -32.09
C THR A 345 16.48 -10.46 -32.68
N LEU A 346 16.33 -10.50 -34.02
CA LEU A 346 15.69 -11.59 -34.75
C LEU A 346 16.68 -12.70 -35.12
N ALA A 347 18.00 -12.46 -35.08
CA ALA A 347 19.02 -13.39 -35.52
C ALA A 347 18.92 -14.78 -34.86
N PRO A 348 18.69 -14.93 -33.54
CA PRO A 348 18.53 -16.24 -32.92
C PRO A 348 17.31 -17.01 -33.44
N ILE A 349 16.21 -16.29 -33.68
CA ILE A 349 14.95 -16.84 -34.20
C ILE A 349 15.16 -17.29 -35.65
N ARG A 350 15.80 -16.43 -36.45
CA ARG A 350 16.12 -16.67 -37.86
C ARG A 350 17.01 -17.89 -38.03
N LEU A 351 18.09 -17.97 -37.25
CA LEU A 351 19.02 -19.10 -37.26
C LEU A 351 18.26 -20.40 -36.97
N LYS A 352 17.42 -20.39 -35.92
CA LYS A 352 16.68 -21.59 -35.55
C LYS A 352 15.66 -22.02 -36.61
N LEU A 353 14.99 -21.06 -37.24
CA LEU A 353 14.07 -21.35 -38.35
C LEU A 353 14.82 -21.90 -39.57
N ALA A 354 15.99 -21.35 -39.89
CA ALA A 354 16.82 -21.83 -40.99
C ALA A 354 17.29 -23.28 -40.78
N GLU A 355 17.73 -23.62 -39.57
CA GLU A 355 18.08 -25.00 -39.19
C GLU A 355 16.88 -25.95 -39.34
N ASP A 356 15.73 -25.53 -38.83
CA ASP A 356 14.55 -26.39 -38.70
C ASP A 356 13.77 -26.58 -40.02
N LEU A 357 13.81 -25.59 -40.92
CA LEU A 357 13.06 -25.59 -42.19
C LEU A 357 13.95 -25.75 -43.43
N GLY A 358 15.27 -25.57 -43.30
CA GLY A 358 16.24 -25.81 -44.37
C GLY A 358 15.96 -25.03 -45.66
N VAL A 359 15.92 -25.74 -46.78
CA VAL A 359 15.73 -25.16 -48.12
C VAL A 359 14.43 -24.35 -48.22
N ALA A 360 13.35 -24.79 -47.56
CA ALA A 360 12.08 -24.08 -47.58
C ALA A 360 12.18 -22.68 -46.97
N PHE A 361 13.05 -22.49 -45.96
CA PHE A 361 13.31 -21.19 -45.36
C PHE A 361 14.08 -20.27 -46.32
N GLN A 362 15.07 -20.80 -47.04
CA GLN A 362 15.84 -20.05 -48.03
C GLN A 362 14.93 -19.56 -49.16
N SER A 363 14.13 -20.45 -49.75
CA SER A 363 13.18 -20.08 -50.80
C SER A 363 12.16 -19.04 -50.32
N TRP A 364 11.76 -19.09 -49.05
CA TRP A 364 10.87 -18.10 -48.47
C TRP A 364 11.54 -16.73 -48.28
N GLU A 365 12.77 -16.66 -47.77
CA GLU A 365 13.53 -15.41 -47.64
C GLU A 365 13.80 -14.79 -49.03
N GLU A 366 14.14 -15.60 -50.03
CA GLU A 366 14.30 -15.15 -51.42
C GLU A 366 13.00 -14.57 -51.98
N ALA A 367 11.87 -15.26 -51.77
CA ALA A 367 10.55 -14.78 -52.18
C ALA A 367 10.21 -13.45 -51.50
N LEU A 368 10.51 -13.30 -50.21
CA LEU A 368 10.25 -12.07 -49.46
C LEU A 368 11.12 -10.90 -49.94
N ALA A 369 12.39 -11.16 -50.25
CA ALA A 369 13.32 -10.15 -50.79
C ALA A 369 12.92 -9.71 -52.20
N SER A 370 12.30 -10.60 -52.97
CA SER A 370 11.77 -10.30 -54.32
C SER A 370 10.39 -9.64 -54.32
N ALA A 371 9.68 -9.65 -53.19
CA ALA A 371 8.35 -9.06 -53.07
C ALA A 371 8.42 -7.54 -52.89
N ASP A 372 7.68 -6.80 -53.71
CA ASP A 372 7.57 -5.34 -53.64
C ASP A 372 7.02 -4.89 -52.26
N PRO A 373 7.70 -4.00 -51.51
CA PRO A 373 7.28 -3.57 -50.17
C PRO A 373 5.83 -3.05 -50.08
N LEU A 374 5.22 -2.65 -51.20
CA LEU A 374 3.86 -2.13 -51.28
C LEU A 374 2.77 -3.22 -51.39
N SER A 375 3.12 -4.51 -51.54
CA SER A 375 2.16 -5.59 -51.80
C SER A 375 1.68 -6.34 -50.54
N VAL A 376 2.29 -6.13 -49.37
CA VAL A 376 1.86 -6.81 -48.14
C VAL A 376 0.77 -5.97 -47.47
N ALA A 377 -0.43 -6.01 -48.05
CA ALA A 377 -1.61 -5.38 -47.48
C ALA A 377 -1.86 -5.95 -46.07
N ASP A 378 -1.92 -5.06 -45.10
CA ASP A 378 -2.36 -5.36 -43.74
C ASP A 378 -3.80 -5.90 -43.79
N PRO A 379 -4.09 -7.13 -43.33
CA PRO A 379 -5.45 -7.68 -43.36
C PRO A 379 -6.45 -6.82 -42.57
N ALA A 380 -6.01 -5.89 -41.72
CA ALA A 380 -6.86 -4.90 -41.05
C ALA A 380 -7.48 -3.84 -42.00
N SER A 381 -7.01 -3.73 -43.24
CA SER A 381 -7.51 -2.77 -44.22
C SER A 381 -8.70 -3.26 -45.05
N VAL A 382 -9.05 -4.55 -44.97
CA VAL A 382 -10.13 -5.16 -45.77
C VAL A 382 -11.53 -4.96 -45.15
N GLU A 383 -11.65 -4.58 -43.87
CA GLU A 383 -12.95 -4.44 -43.20
C GLU A 383 -13.57 -3.02 -43.21
N ARG A 384 -12.97 -2.03 -43.90
CA ARG A 384 -13.53 -0.65 -43.96
C ARG A 384 -14.20 -0.27 -45.29
N SER A 385 -14.55 -1.23 -46.14
CA SER A 385 -15.26 -0.96 -47.41
C SER A 385 -16.59 -1.70 -47.58
N SER A 386 -17.34 -1.90 -46.49
CA SER A 386 -18.76 -2.24 -46.58
C SER A 386 -19.62 -1.29 -45.75
N SER A 387 -19.62 0.00 -46.11
CA SER A 387 -20.69 0.91 -45.71
C SER A 387 -21.95 0.55 -46.50
N ASN A 388 -22.89 -0.10 -45.82
CA ASN A 388 -24.23 -0.42 -46.32
C ASN A 388 -25.03 0.89 -46.48
N PRO A 389 -25.67 1.19 -47.62
CA PRO A 389 -26.51 2.39 -47.73
C PRO A 389 -27.80 2.19 -46.93
N ALA A 390 -28.18 3.21 -46.15
CA ALA A 390 -29.40 3.23 -45.35
C ALA A 390 -30.65 3.15 -46.25
N PRO A 391 -31.73 2.49 -45.82
CA PRO A 391 -32.97 2.47 -46.59
C PRO A 391 -33.69 3.82 -46.44
N GLU A 392 -34.02 4.42 -47.59
CA GLU A 392 -34.95 5.55 -47.66
C GLU A 392 -36.32 5.13 -47.11
N ARG A 393 -36.86 5.98 -46.22
CA ARG A 393 -38.23 5.87 -45.75
C ARG A 393 -39.16 6.42 -46.83
N THR A 394 -40.09 5.59 -47.31
CA THR A 394 -41.36 6.02 -47.90
C THR A 394 -42.52 5.48 -47.09
#